data_AF-A0A840HTN0-F1
#
_entry.id   AF-A0A840HTN0-F1
#
_cell.length_a   1.000
_cell.length_b   1.000
_cell.length_c   1.000
_cell.angle_alpha   90.00
_cell.angle_beta   90.00
_cell.angle_gamma   90.00
#
_symmetry.space_group_name_H-M   'P 1'
#
loop_
_entity.id
_entity.type
_entity.pdbx_description
1 polymer ?
#
loop_
_entity_poly.entity_id
_entity_poly.type
_entity_poly.pdbx_seq_one_letter_code
_entity_poly.pdbx_strand_id
1 'polypeptide(L)'
;MISTLLRSRVRVVRQALSETSRHFTDRGVRPHFALRSTADERVLQMIAAGLGITIMPASYSWPGVTRPSLTGFDLTRTLGFAFGHDFEHLRAQ
;
A
#
# COMPACT_ATOMS: atom_id res chain seq x y z
N MET A 1 18.66 8.79 19.99
CA MET A 1 17.83 8.35 21.13
C MET A 1 16.39 8.09 20.68
N ILE A 2 16.16 7.07 19.83
CA ILE A 2 14.83 6.47 19.61
C ILE A 2 15.03 4.97 19.78
N SER A 3 14.89 4.59 21.05
CA SER A 3 14.99 3.25 21.59
C SER A 3 13.68 2.52 21.35
N THR A 4 13.77 1.24 20.97
CA THR A 4 12.88 0.16 21.44
C THR A 4 11.36 0.36 21.24
N LEU A 5 10.81 -0.11 20.11
CA LEU A 5 9.55 -0.91 20.05
C LEU A 5 9.20 -1.32 18.59
N LEU A 6 9.87 -2.33 18.05
CA LEU A 6 9.38 -3.02 16.84
C LEU A 6 9.34 -4.54 17.04
N ARG A 7 8.77 -4.98 18.17
CA ARG A 7 8.32 -6.37 18.29
C ARG A 7 7.11 -6.54 17.39
N SER A 8 7.34 -7.17 16.24
CA SER A 8 6.37 -7.78 15.32
C SER A 8 5.12 -6.93 15.01
N ARG A 9 5.24 -5.99 14.06
CA ARG A 9 4.06 -5.34 13.46
C ARG A 9 3.89 -5.84 12.04
N VAL A 10 2.76 -6.50 11.82
CA VAL A 10 2.37 -7.15 10.56
C VAL A 10 2.43 -6.16 9.42
N ARG A 11 3.17 -6.50 8.36
CA ARG A 11 3.11 -5.75 7.09
C ARG A 11 2.12 -6.42 6.15
N VAL A 12 1.12 -5.66 5.70
CA VAL A 12 0.25 -6.05 4.59
C VAL A 12 0.80 -5.45 3.31
N VAL A 13 0.76 -6.20 2.20
CA VAL A 13 1.28 -5.71 0.91
C VAL A 13 0.20 -5.72 -0.14
N ARG A 14 0.16 -4.63 -0.91
CA ARG A 14 -0.58 -4.53 -2.15
C ARG A 14 0.33 -4.16 -3.32
N GLN A 15 -0.25 -4.07 -4.51
CA GLN A 15 0.37 -3.76 -5.81
C GLN A 15 1.68 -2.94 -5.70
N ALA A 16 2.71 -3.36 -6.46
CA ALA A 16 4.13 -2.95 -6.38
C ALA A 16 4.98 -3.64 -5.29
N LEU A 17 4.77 -4.95 -5.11
CA LEU A 17 5.55 -5.77 -4.15
C LEU A 17 7.05 -5.70 -4.43
N SER A 18 7.46 -5.70 -5.70
CA SER A 18 8.86 -5.71 -6.10
C SER A 18 9.56 -4.41 -5.70
N GLU A 19 8.99 -3.28 -6.09
CA GLU A 19 9.47 -1.93 -5.83
C GLU A 19 9.51 -1.66 -4.33
N THR A 20 8.45 -2.06 -3.63
CA THR A 20 8.39 -1.87 -2.19
C THR A 20 9.36 -2.78 -1.44
N SER A 21 9.54 -4.03 -1.89
CA SER A 21 10.53 -4.95 -1.32
C SER A 21 11.94 -4.43 -1.53
N ARG A 22 12.24 -3.91 -2.72
CA ARG A 22 13.52 -3.28 -3.06
C ARG A 22 13.78 -2.06 -2.18
N HIS A 23 12.81 -1.15 -2.05
CA HIS A 23 12.94 0.05 -1.23
C HIS A 23 13.39 -0.24 0.21
N PHE A 24 12.84 -1.29 0.83
CA PHE A 24 13.26 -1.72 2.17
C PHE A 24 14.58 -2.48 2.17
N THR A 25 14.77 -3.40 1.22
CA THR A 25 15.97 -4.23 1.15
C THR A 25 17.23 -3.40 0.92
N ASP A 26 17.17 -2.39 0.05
CA ASP A 26 18.28 -1.46 -0.23
C ASP A 26 18.70 -0.66 1.02
N ARG A 27 17.79 -0.55 2.01
CA ARG A 27 18.02 0.11 3.30
C ARG A 27 18.32 -0.88 4.44
N GLY A 28 18.56 -2.15 4.12
CA GLY A 28 18.85 -3.20 5.09
C GLY A 28 17.64 -3.64 5.94
N VAL A 29 16.43 -3.24 5.56
CA VAL A 29 15.20 -3.58 6.28
C VAL A 29 14.52 -4.77 5.59
N ARG A 30 14.20 -5.83 6.35
CA ARG A 30 13.40 -6.96 5.87
C ARG A 30 12.14 -7.14 6.73
N PRO A 31 11.02 -6.48 6.36
CA PRO A 31 9.79 -6.58 7.12
C PRO A 31 9.19 -7.99 7.02
N HIS A 32 8.64 -8.49 8.13
CA HIS A 32 7.88 -9.75 8.14
C HIS A 32 6.46 -9.52 7.60
N PHE A 33 6.05 -10.34 6.63
CA PHE A 33 4.72 -10.30 6.03
C PHE A 33 3.79 -11.29 6.73
N ALA A 34 2.87 -10.79 7.57
CA ALA A 34 1.93 -11.67 8.27
C ALA A 34 0.56 -11.80 7.57
N LEU A 35 0.27 -10.96 6.56
CA LEU A 35 -0.95 -11.06 5.77
C LEU A 35 -0.72 -10.60 4.33
N ARG A 36 -1.25 -11.39 3.38
CA ARG A 36 -1.37 -11.03 1.97
C ARG A 36 -2.85 -11.08 1.60
N SER A 37 -3.39 -9.96 1.12
CA SER A 37 -4.80 -9.85 0.73
C SER A 37 -4.92 -8.95 -0.49
N THR A 38 -5.84 -9.29 -1.38
CA THR A 38 -6.28 -8.45 -2.50
C THR A 38 -7.51 -7.61 -2.14
N ALA A 39 -8.15 -7.87 -1.00
CA ALA A 39 -9.30 -7.12 -0.48
C ALA A 39 -8.83 -5.98 0.42
N ASP A 40 -8.86 -4.78 -0.12
CA ASP A 40 -8.23 -3.59 0.45
C ASP A 40 -8.91 -3.07 1.70
N GLU A 41 -10.24 -3.11 1.71
CA GLU A 41 -11.07 -2.74 2.84
C GLU A 41 -10.78 -3.64 4.04
N ARG A 42 -10.60 -4.95 3.80
CA ARG A 42 -10.27 -5.90 4.86
C ARG A 42 -8.92 -5.58 5.50
N VAL A 43 -7.95 -5.20 4.68
CA VAL A 43 -6.63 -4.76 5.16
C VAL A 43 -6.76 -3.48 6.00
N LEU A 44 -7.53 -2.51 5.52
CA LEU A 44 -7.76 -1.25 6.24
C LEU A 44 -8.48 -1.45 7.57
N GLN A 45 -9.48 -2.34 7.63
CA GLN A 45 -10.13 -2.74 8.89
C GLN A 45 -9.12 -3.31 9.90
N MET A 46 -8.21 -4.17 9.46
CA MET A 46 -7.20 -4.75 10.34
C MET A 46 -6.20 -3.70 10.85
N ILE A 47 -5.84 -2.73 10.01
CA ILE A 47 -4.97 -1.62 10.40
C ILE A 47 -5.68 -0.67 11.36
N ALA A 48 -6.95 -0.34 11.11
CA ALA A 48 -7.77 0.45 12.01
C ALA A 48 -7.92 -0.24 13.39
N ALA A 49 -7.94 -1.58 13.42
CA ALA A 49 -7.90 -2.38 14.64
C ALA A 49 -6.50 -2.49 15.28
N GLY A 50 -5.48 -1.81 14.75
CA GLY A 50 -4.12 -1.77 15.30
C GLY A 50 -3.25 -3.01 14.99
N LEU A 51 -3.69 -3.89 14.09
CA LEU A 51 -3.01 -5.17 13.85
C LEU A 51 -1.75 -5.07 12.99
N GLY A 52 -1.47 -3.92 12.37
CA GLY A 52 -0.30 -3.77 11.52
C GLY A 52 -0.22 -2.46 10.75
N ILE A 53 0.68 -2.43 9.77
CA ILE A 53 0.86 -1.32 8.84
C ILE A 53 0.82 -1.84 7.40
N THR A 54 0.52 -0.97 6.45
CA THR A 54 0.57 -1.30 5.03
C THR A 54 1.14 -0.15 4.22
N ILE A 55 1.54 -0.47 3.00
CA ILE A 55 1.81 0.53 1.97
C ILE A 55 0.67 0.43 0.96
N MET A 56 0.05 1.58 0.69
CA MET A 56 -1.11 1.72 -0.17
C MET A 56 -0.99 3.01 -0.99
N PRO A 57 -1.66 3.10 -2.16
CA PRO A 57 -1.75 4.36 -2.89
C PRO A 57 -2.36 5.47 -2.02
N ALA A 58 -1.89 6.71 -2.21
CA ALA A 58 -2.37 7.88 -1.46
C ALA A 58 -3.87 8.18 -1.65
N SER A 59 -4.50 7.60 -2.68
CA SER A 59 -5.94 7.72 -2.95
C SER A 59 -6.84 7.00 -1.93
N TYR A 60 -6.29 6.07 -1.14
CA TYR A 60 -7.07 5.37 -0.12
C TYR A 60 -7.26 6.23 1.12
N SER A 61 -8.46 6.21 1.70
CA SER A 61 -8.78 6.85 2.98
C SER A 61 -9.64 5.91 3.81
N TRP A 62 -9.41 5.88 5.12
CA TRP A 62 -10.19 5.05 6.05
C TRP A 62 -10.26 5.68 7.45
N PRO A 63 -11.45 5.76 8.09
CA PRO A 63 -11.57 6.30 9.44
C PRO A 63 -10.68 5.56 10.45
N GLY A 64 -9.93 6.30 11.28
CA GLY A 64 -9.02 5.72 12.26
C GLY A 64 -7.70 5.19 11.68
N VAL A 65 -7.39 5.46 10.41
CA VAL A 65 -6.11 5.11 9.79
C VAL A 65 -5.35 6.38 9.39
N THR A 66 -4.19 6.59 10.00
CA THR A 66 -3.25 7.66 9.59
C THR A 66 -2.37 7.17 8.44
N ARG A 67 -2.05 8.07 7.51
CA ARG A 67 -1.30 7.76 6.28
C ARG A 67 -0.14 8.75 6.07
N PRO A 68 0.96 8.62 6.82
CA PRO A 68 2.15 9.42 6.56
C PRO A 68 2.80 9.00 5.24
N SER A 69 3.43 9.96 4.55
CA SER A 69 4.26 9.68 3.37
C SER A 69 5.50 8.88 3.77
N LEU A 70 5.85 7.87 2.97
CA LEU A 70 7.08 7.09 3.17
C LEU A 70 8.26 7.81 2.50
N THR A 71 9.23 8.26 3.28
CA THR A 71 10.38 9.03 2.79
C THR A 71 11.19 8.26 1.74
N GLY A 72 11.41 8.89 0.58
CA GLY A 72 12.17 8.30 -0.53
C GLY A 72 11.44 7.16 -1.24
N PHE A 73 10.10 7.11 -1.13
CA PHE A 73 9.23 6.19 -1.84
C PHE A 73 8.22 6.97 -2.70
N ASP A 74 8.68 7.39 -3.87
CA ASP A 74 7.94 8.27 -4.79
C ASP A 74 7.35 7.49 -5.96
N LEU A 75 6.85 6.27 -5.71
CA LEU A 75 6.26 5.43 -6.74
C LEU A 75 4.94 6.04 -7.22
N THR A 76 4.92 6.45 -8.49
CA THR A 76 3.71 6.90 -9.18
C THR A 76 3.16 5.82 -10.09
N ARG A 77 1.83 5.77 -10.23
CA ARG A 77 1.15 4.92 -11.21
C ARG A 77 0.23 5.76 -12.07
N THR A 78 0.10 5.38 -13.34
CA THR A 78 -0.91 5.92 -14.24
C THR A 78 -2.11 4.98 -14.24
N LEU A 79 -3.29 5.53 -13.95
CA LEU A 79 -4.55 4.80 -14.11
C LEU A 79 -5.10 5.10 -15.50
N GLY A 80 -5.44 4.05 -16.25
CA GLY A 80 -6.09 4.16 -17.56
C GLY A 80 -7.49 3.54 -17.51
N PHE A 81 -8.37 4.05 -18.36
CA PHE A 81 -9.67 3.44 -18.62
C PHE A 81 -9.56 2.48 -19.81
N ALA A 82 -10.23 1.34 -19.70
CA ALA A 82 -10.42 0.42 -20.81
C ALA A 82 -11.91 0.36 -21.13
N PHE A 83 -12.25 0.62 -22.38
CA PHE A 83 -13.63 0.60 -22.86
C PHE A 83 -13.84 -0.67 -23.69
N GLY A 84 -14.99 -1.32 -23.50
CA GLY A 84 -15.45 -2.34 -24.44
C GLY A 84 -15.81 -1.70 -25.78
N HIS A 85 -15.89 -2.52 -26.83
CA HIS A 85 -16.15 -2.05 -28.20
C HIS A 85 -17.42 -1.19 -28.32
N ASP A 86 -18.43 -1.44 -27.49
CA ASP A 86 -19.70 -0.69 -27.49
C ASP A 86 -19.58 0.75 -26.94
N PHE A 87 -18.45 1.10 -26.32
CA PHE A 87 -18.22 2.38 -25.65
C PHE A 87 -17.14 3.25 -26.34
N GLU A 88 -16.84 3.00 -27.62
CA GLU A 88 -15.85 3.78 -28.39
C GLU A 88 -16.12 5.30 -28.38
N HIS A 89 -17.39 5.70 -28.26
CA HIS A 89 -17.79 7.12 -28.16
C HIS A 89 -17.23 7.85 -26.91
N LEU A 90 -16.78 7.12 -25.88
CA LEU A 90 -16.16 7.69 -24.68
C LEU A 90 -14.62 7.84 -24.78
N ARG A 91 -13.97 7.33 -25.84
CA ARG A 91 -12.50 7.45 -26.01
C ARG A 91 -12.04 8.81 -26.55
N ALA A 92 -12.92 9.60 -27.15
CA ALA A 92 -12.57 10.81 -27.91
C ALA A 92 -12.77 12.14 -27.16
N GLN A 93 -13.00 12.09 -25.83
CA GLN A 93 -13.10 13.25 -24.94
C GLN A 93 -11.86 13.36 -24.06
#